data_AF-A0A8T7KQU6-F1
#
_entry.id   AF-A0A8T7KQU6-F1
#
_cell.length_a   1.000
_cell.length_b   1.000
_cell.length_c   1.000
_cell.angle_alpha   90.00
_cell.angle_beta   90.00
_cell.angle_gamma   90.00
#
_symmetry.space_group_name_H-M   'P 1'
#
loop_
_entity.id
_entity.type
_entity.pdbx_description
1 polymer ?
#
loop_
_entity_poly.entity_id
_entity_poly.type
_entity_poly.pdbx_seq_one_letter_code
_entity_poly.pdbx_strand_id
1 'polypeptide(L)'
;MGELFGALGLAWPRLLLYPGGLFALVASWLLGRWLARCGGVPHGPAAPLLPDAALEFVPPLVALSLLPLAPARAFPYGLDLPVTLALLEWPRARVLASDARTPAELVRDYGLLLVAVLAMTVAVGGLELTRLLRWPAAWPAQALLASGAALWLLALPRLISGGPPGPAGALRTLGLLLVATLPVLGALAAETAEHLPAGLAGWLLPPLAIVVVALALGALLRMPRQAQGWIAGSLVALVLLLAGYAASTVR
;
A
#
# COMPACT_ATOMS: atom_id res chain seq x y z
N MET A 1 16.53 14.37 14.12
CA MET A 1 15.45 15.34 13.81
C MET A 1 15.74 16.18 12.56
N GLY A 2 16.95 16.77 12.43
CA GLY A 2 17.32 17.57 11.24
C GLY A 2 17.24 16.84 9.90
N GLU A 3 17.51 15.53 9.87
CA GLU A 3 17.39 14.71 8.65
C GLU A 3 15.93 14.52 8.19
N LEU A 4 14.98 14.38 9.12
CA LEU A 4 13.54 14.32 8.82
C LEU A 4 13.00 15.65 8.32
N PHE A 5 13.44 16.77 8.90
CA PHE A 5 13.09 18.11 8.42
C PHE A 5 13.75 18.43 7.07
N GLY A 6 14.98 17.96 6.84
CA GLY A 6 15.65 18.03 5.54
C GLY A 6 14.95 17.16 4.48
N ALA A 7 14.50 15.96 4.86
CA ALA A 7 13.71 15.09 4.01
C ALA A 7 12.34 15.69 3.67
N LEU A 8 11.66 16.29 4.65
CA LEU A 8 10.43 17.06 4.44
C LEU A 8 10.68 18.27 3.52
N GLY A 9 11.77 19.02 3.75
CA GLY A 9 12.17 20.15 2.90
C GLY A 9 12.45 19.77 1.45
N LEU A 10 12.95 18.54 1.20
CA LEU A 10 13.15 17.99 -0.15
C LEU A 10 11.88 17.33 -0.73
N ALA A 11 10.95 16.89 0.12
CA ALA A 11 9.67 16.32 -0.29
C ALA A 11 8.66 17.39 -0.71
N TRP A 12 8.71 18.59 -0.14
CA TRP A 12 7.81 19.71 -0.48
C TRP A 12 7.89 20.13 -1.97
N PRO A 13 9.08 20.31 -2.58
CA PRO A 13 9.18 20.52 -4.02
C PRO A 13 8.65 19.35 -4.85
N ARG A 14 8.73 18.10 -4.34
CA ARG A 14 8.15 16.93 -5.02
C ARG A 14 6.63 16.90 -4.96
N LEU A 15 6.06 17.42 -3.88
CA LEU A 15 4.63 17.56 -3.67
C LEU A 15 4.03 18.74 -4.45
N LEU A 16 4.73 19.87 -4.53
CA LEU A 16 4.23 21.12 -5.13
C LEU A 16 4.69 21.38 -6.57
N LEU A 17 5.92 21.00 -6.93
CA LEU A 17 6.56 21.39 -8.20
C LEU A 17 6.81 20.20 -9.15
N TYR A 18 6.79 18.97 -8.64
CA TYR A 18 6.84 17.75 -9.46
C TYR A 18 5.41 17.23 -9.67
N PRO A 19 5.05 16.67 -10.84
CA PRO A 19 3.67 16.28 -11.16
C PRO A 19 3.02 15.30 -10.16
N GLY A 20 3.77 14.72 -9.23
CA GLY A 20 3.32 13.68 -8.29
C GLY A 20 2.23 14.09 -7.31
N GLY A 21 2.26 15.29 -6.72
CA GLY A 21 1.28 15.68 -5.68
C GLY A 21 -0.12 15.96 -6.23
N LEU A 22 -0.20 16.81 -7.28
CA LEU A 22 -1.47 17.08 -7.97
C LEU A 22 -2.00 15.81 -8.66
N PHE A 23 -1.10 15.01 -9.25
CA PHE A 23 -1.47 13.72 -9.83
C PHE A 23 -1.99 12.75 -8.76
N ALA A 24 -1.39 12.68 -7.57
CA ALA A 24 -1.87 11.85 -6.48
C ALA A 24 -3.28 12.27 -6.02
N LEU A 25 -3.57 13.57 -5.98
CA LEU A 25 -4.93 14.06 -5.69
C LEU A 25 -5.92 13.62 -6.78
N VAL A 26 -5.60 13.85 -8.07
CA VAL A 26 -6.46 13.43 -9.19
C VAL A 26 -6.63 11.91 -9.24
N ALA A 27 -5.55 11.15 -9.03
CA ALA A 27 -5.55 9.70 -8.99
C ALA A 27 -6.37 9.17 -7.81
N SER A 28 -6.24 9.77 -6.62
CA SER A 28 -7.04 9.40 -5.44
C SER A 28 -8.53 9.65 -5.68
N TRP A 29 -8.88 10.73 -6.38
CA TRP A 29 -10.25 11.03 -6.77
C TRP A 29 -10.80 10.04 -7.80
N LEU A 30 -10.05 9.75 -8.88
CA LEU A 30 -10.43 8.76 -9.89
C LEU A 30 -10.60 7.37 -9.28
N LEU A 31 -9.64 6.95 -8.45
CA LEU A 31 -9.67 5.68 -7.74
C LEU A 31 -10.88 5.62 -6.81
N GLY A 32 -11.15 6.68 -6.04
CA GLY A 32 -12.35 6.79 -5.21
C GLY A 32 -13.61 6.54 -6.02
N ARG A 33 -13.82 7.30 -7.12
CA ARG A 33 -15.02 7.13 -7.97
C ARG A 33 -15.17 5.72 -8.51
N TRP A 34 -14.05 5.08 -8.85
CA TRP A 34 -14.05 3.70 -9.32
C TRP A 34 -14.40 2.70 -8.22
N LEU A 35 -13.80 2.83 -7.03
CA LEU A 35 -14.10 1.98 -5.87
C LEU A 35 -15.56 2.13 -5.41
N ALA A 36 -16.12 3.34 -5.46
CA ALA A 36 -17.53 3.60 -5.17
C ALA A 36 -18.46 2.79 -6.09
N ARG A 37 -18.12 2.72 -7.39
CA ARG A 37 -18.86 1.88 -8.36
C ARG A 37 -18.71 0.39 -8.11
N CYS A 38 -17.57 -0.06 -7.57
CA CYS A 38 -17.30 -1.48 -7.37
C CYS A 38 -17.86 -2.04 -6.06
N GLY A 39 -17.95 -1.25 -4.99
CA GLY A 39 -18.31 -1.76 -3.67
C GLY A 39 -19.17 -0.84 -2.81
N GLY A 40 -19.72 0.24 -3.37
CA GLY A 40 -20.59 1.16 -2.63
C GLY A 40 -19.88 1.92 -1.50
N VAL A 41 -18.55 2.08 -1.58
CA VAL A 41 -17.76 2.81 -0.57
C VAL A 41 -18.29 4.24 -0.48
N PRO A 42 -18.79 4.69 0.69
CA PRO A 42 -19.39 6.00 0.82
C PRO A 42 -18.36 7.09 0.52
N HIS A 43 -18.58 7.82 -0.58
CA HIS A 43 -17.94 9.12 -0.78
C HIS A 43 -18.66 10.10 0.12
N GLY A 44 -18.18 10.23 1.36
CA GLY A 44 -18.61 11.33 2.21
C GLY A 44 -18.28 12.66 1.52
N PRO A 45 -19.15 13.68 1.62
CA PRO A 45 -18.82 15.01 1.13
C PRO A 45 -17.51 15.47 1.77
N ALA A 46 -16.71 16.24 1.02
CA ALA A 46 -15.49 16.83 1.56
C ALA A 46 -15.88 17.65 2.80
N ALA A 47 -15.45 17.19 3.98
CA ALA A 47 -15.57 17.99 5.18
C ALA A 47 -14.84 19.33 4.92
N PRO A 48 -15.38 20.47 5.38
CA PRO A 48 -14.73 21.76 5.19
C PRO A 48 -13.30 21.68 5.73
N LEU A 49 -12.35 22.22 4.96
CA LEU A 49 -10.93 22.30 5.30
C LEU A 49 -10.75 23.21 6.53
N LEU A 50 -10.97 22.66 7.71
CA LEU A 50 -10.61 23.29 8.97
C LEU A 50 -9.07 23.26 9.13
N PRO A 51 -8.48 24.10 9.98
CA PRO A 51 -7.02 24.09 10.24
C PRO A 51 -6.50 22.70 10.66
N ASP A 52 -7.33 21.92 11.37
CA ASP A 52 -7.06 20.53 11.74
C ASP A 52 -6.96 19.57 10.55
N ALA A 53 -7.54 19.92 9.40
CA ALA A 53 -7.50 19.10 8.19
C ALA A 53 -6.06 18.99 7.64
N ALA A 54 -5.21 20.01 7.82
CA ALA A 54 -3.82 19.92 7.38
C ALA A 54 -3.09 18.74 8.06
N LEU A 55 -3.37 18.49 9.34
CA LEU A 55 -2.78 17.38 10.10
C LEU A 55 -3.28 16.00 9.64
N GLU A 56 -4.40 15.91 8.94
CA GLU A 56 -4.92 14.66 8.38
C GLU A 56 -4.37 14.38 6.98
N PHE A 57 -4.05 15.42 6.22
CA PHE A 57 -3.58 15.28 4.84
C PHE A 57 -2.07 15.15 4.72
N VAL A 58 -1.32 15.89 5.56
CA VAL A 58 0.14 15.94 5.44
C VAL A 58 0.77 14.54 5.59
N PRO A 59 0.41 13.72 6.60
CA PRO A 59 1.04 12.41 6.76
C PRO A 59 0.87 11.46 5.54
N PRO A 60 -0.34 11.22 5.01
CA PRO A 60 -0.47 10.36 3.83
C PRO A 60 0.17 10.99 2.57
N LEU A 61 0.17 12.32 2.42
CA LEU A 61 0.89 12.99 1.33
C LEU A 61 2.40 12.79 1.42
N VAL A 62 2.96 12.90 2.63
CA VAL A 62 4.38 12.64 2.88
C VAL A 62 4.72 11.19 2.51
N ALA A 63 3.92 10.22 2.97
CA ALA A 63 4.11 8.82 2.60
C ALA A 63 4.10 8.61 1.08
N LEU A 64 3.08 9.13 0.39
CA LEU A 64 2.96 9.05 -1.07
C LEU A 64 4.15 9.67 -1.81
N SER A 65 4.63 10.83 -1.34
CA SER A 65 5.77 11.54 -1.95
C SER A 65 7.11 10.81 -1.79
N LEU A 66 7.19 9.93 -0.80
CA LEU A 66 8.37 9.14 -0.45
C LEU A 66 8.30 7.70 -0.99
N LEU A 67 7.18 7.28 -1.59
CA LEU A 67 7.06 5.96 -2.20
C LEU A 67 8.08 5.80 -3.34
N PRO A 68 8.73 4.64 -3.45
CA PRO A 68 9.73 4.38 -4.48
C PRO A 68 9.08 4.05 -5.82
N LEU A 69 8.34 4.99 -6.41
CA LEU A 69 7.69 4.83 -7.72
C LEU A 69 8.54 5.48 -8.82
N ALA A 70 8.91 4.71 -9.85
CA ALA A 70 9.53 5.28 -11.05
C ALA A 70 8.54 6.22 -11.76
N PRO A 71 8.98 7.35 -12.35
CA PRO A 71 10.37 7.78 -12.58
C PRO A 71 10.96 8.67 -11.46
N ALA A 72 10.41 8.67 -10.24
CA ALA A 72 10.94 9.52 -9.18
C ALA A 72 12.40 9.15 -8.86
N ARG A 73 13.29 10.16 -8.82
CA ARG A 73 14.69 10.00 -8.43
C ARG A 73 14.79 9.22 -7.11
N ALA A 74 15.69 8.24 -7.00
CA ALA A 74 15.85 7.49 -5.76
C ALA A 74 16.08 8.46 -4.59
N PHE A 75 15.26 8.35 -3.54
CA PHE A 75 15.44 9.11 -2.31
C PHE A 75 16.44 8.34 -1.43
N PRO A 76 17.50 8.98 -0.92
CA PRO A 76 18.60 8.28 -0.24
C PRO A 76 18.16 7.63 1.09
N TYR A 77 17.07 8.10 1.68
CA TYR A 77 16.49 7.50 2.88
C TYR A 77 15.30 6.63 2.47
N GLY A 78 15.48 5.31 2.43
CA GLY A 78 14.37 4.38 2.18
C GLY A 78 13.31 4.54 3.28
N LEU A 79 12.04 4.67 2.88
CA LEU A 79 10.94 4.66 3.84
C LEU A 79 10.63 3.21 4.22
N ASP A 80 10.56 2.92 5.52
CA ASP A 80 10.18 1.60 5.99
C ASP A 80 8.66 1.40 5.93
N LEU A 81 8.24 0.16 5.72
CA LEU A 81 6.84 -0.24 5.64
C LEU A 81 6.03 0.13 6.90
N PRO A 82 6.53 -0.06 8.14
CA PRO A 82 5.80 0.39 9.35
C PRO A 82 5.63 1.90 9.42
N VAL A 83 6.65 2.67 9.02
CA VAL A 83 6.58 4.14 9.01
C VAL A 83 5.59 4.61 7.96
N THR A 84 5.61 3.98 6.78
CA THR A 84 4.66 4.25 5.70
C THR A 84 3.23 3.96 6.16
N LEU A 85 3.00 2.80 6.79
CA LEU A 85 1.71 2.45 7.35
C LEU A 85 1.26 3.43 8.42
N ALA A 86 2.14 3.84 9.34
CA ALA A 86 1.81 4.82 10.37
C ALA A 86 1.39 6.17 9.76
N LEU A 87 2.09 6.64 8.73
CA LEU A 87 1.77 7.88 8.02
C LEU A 87 0.46 7.77 7.23
N LEU A 88 0.22 6.65 6.55
CA LEU A 88 -1.01 6.41 5.78
C LEU A 88 -2.23 6.19 6.68
N GLU A 89 -2.07 5.49 7.79
CA GLU A 89 -3.14 5.20 8.76
C GLU A 89 -3.38 6.35 9.73
N TRP A 90 -2.54 7.39 9.75
CA TRP A 90 -2.70 8.54 10.63
C TRP A 90 -4.12 9.13 10.67
N PRO A 91 -4.82 9.35 9.52
CA PRO A 91 -6.18 9.89 9.54
C PRO A 91 -7.15 8.96 10.27
N ARG A 92 -6.98 7.63 10.09
CA ARG A 92 -7.80 6.63 10.77
C ARG A 92 -7.44 6.54 12.24
N ALA A 93 -6.16 6.61 12.59
CA ALA A 93 -5.69 6.59 13.98
C ALA A 93 -6.24 7.77 14.79
N ARG A 94 -6.36 8.98 14.20
CA ARG A 94 -7.01 10.12 14.87
C ARG A 94 -8.47 9.86 15.17
N VAL A 95 -9.23 9.31 14.23
CA VAL A 95 -10.64 8.94 14.44
C VAL A 95 -10.76 7.84 15.50
N LEU A 96 -9.87 6.85 15.45
CA LEU A 96 -9.84 5.76 16.42
C LEU A 96 -9.43 6.24 17.83
N ALA A 97 -8.59 7.27 17.95
CA ALA A 97 -8.20 7.82 19.25
C ALA A 97 -9.37 8.47 20.01
N SER A 98 -10.41 8.92 19.29
CA SER A 98 -11.65 9.43 19.89
C SER A 98 -12.70 8.36 20.19
N ASP A 99 -12.55 7.14 19.66
CA ASP A 99 -13.51 6.04 19.83
C ASP A 99 -13.01 4.98 20.81
N ALA A 100 -13.84 4.59 21.77
CA ALA A 100 -13.57 3.48 22.69
C ALA A 100 -13.76 2.13 22.00
N ARG A 101 -12.81 1.74 21.12
CA ARG A 101 -12.81 0.45 20.42
C ARG A 101 -12.23 -0.66 21.29
N THR A 102 -12.77 -1.87 21.14
CA THR A 102 -12.18 -3.05 21.77
C THR A 102 -10.91 -3.52 21.04
N PRO A 103 -9.88 -4.05 21.74
CA PRO A 103 -8.69 -4.60 21.09
C PRO A 103 -9.00 -5.70 20.05
N ALA A 104 -10.07 -6.47 20.27
CA ALA A 104 -10.51 -7.52 19.35
C ALA A 104 -10.93 -6.97 17.97
N GLU A 105 -11.54 -5.78 17.93
CA GLU A 105 -11.90 -5.11 16.67
C GLU A 105 -10.66 -4.67 15.89
N LEU A 106 -9.65 -4.12 16.57
CA LEU A 106 -8.39 -3.72 15.94
C LEU A 106 -7.67 -4.94 15.32
N VAL A 107 -7.61 -6.06 16.04
CA VAL A 107 -7.03 -7.30 15.51
C VAL A 107 -7.84 -7.82 14.32
N ARG A 108 -9.16 -7.70 14.34
CA ARG A 108 -10.02 -8.13 13.23
C ARG A 108 -9.84 -7.28 11.97
N ASP A 109 -9.56 -5.98 12.14
CA ASP A 109 -9.38 -5.02 11.05
C ASP A 109 -7.97 -5.08 10.45
N TYR A 110 -6.95 -5.21 11.30
CA TYR A 110 -5.54 -5.15 10.88
C TYR A 110 -4.83 -6.50 10.83
N GLY A 111 -5.39 -7.56 11.40
CA GLY A 111 -4.71 -8.86 11.50
C GLY A 111 -4.26 -9.41 10.15
N LEU A 112 -5.10 -9.28 9.11
CA LEU A 112 -4.73 -9.71 7.76
C LEU A 112 -3.60 -8.87 7.16
N LEU A 113 -3.61 -7.56 7.43
CA LEU A 113 -2.56 -6.63 7.01
C LEU A 113 -1.24 -6.95 7.72
N LEU A 114 -1.28 -7.30 9.00
CA LEU A 114 -0.09 -7.70 9.77
C LEU A 114 0.54 -8.99 9.23
N VAL A 115 -0.28 -9.99 8.87
CA VAL A 115 0.23 -11.20 8.21
C VAL A 115 0.81 -10.88 6.84
N ALA A 116 0.18 -10.00 6.06
CA ALA A 116 0.71 -9.55 4.78
C ALA A 116 2.08 -8.87 4.93
N VAL A 117 2.21 -7.94 5.89
CA VAL A 117 3.48 -7.26 6.23
C VAL A 117 4.54 -8.28 6.60
N LEU A 118 4.22 -9.25 7.47
CA LEU A 118 5.15 -10.30 7.88
C LEU A 118 5.63 -11.12 6.67
N ALA A 119 4.70 -11.59 5.83
CA ALA A 119 5.02 -12.37 4.64
C ALA A 119 5.97 -11.61 3.69
N MET A 120 5.64 -10.35 3.38
CA MET A 120 6.48 -9.49 2.55
C MET A 120 7.87 -9.28 3.16
N THR A 121 7.94 -9.00 4.46
CA THR A 121 9.19 -8.73 5.18
C THR A 121 10.10 -9.95 5.18
N VAL A 122 9.54 -11.14 5.43
CA VAL A 122 10.28 -12.40 5.40
C VAL A 122 10.76 -12.71 3.98
N ALA A 123 9.92 -12.44 2.96
CA ALA A 123 10.26 -12.72 1.56
C ALA A 123 11.43 -11.89 1.04
N VAL A 124 11.54 -10.62 1.46
CA VAL A 124 12.59 -9.69 0.99
C VAL A 124 13.69 -9.44 2.02
N GLY A 125 13.59 -10.06 3.21
CA GLY A 125 14.58 -9.96 4.29
C GLY A 125 14.71 -8.58 4.91
N GLY A 126 13.64 -7.77 4.96
CA GLY A 126 13.67 -6.42 5.53
C GLY A 126 12.36 -5.66 5.40
N LEU A 127 12.27 -4.52 6.11
CA LEU A 127 11.06 -3.69 6.18
C LEU A 127 11.04 -2.52 5.19
N GLU A 128 12.17 -2.24 4.52
CA GLU A 128 12.31 -1.14 3.58
C GLU A 128 11.37 -1.32 2.37
N LEU A 129 10.61 -0.28 2.00
CA LEU A 129 9.72 -0.34 0.84
C LEU A 129 10.44 -0.62 -0.49
N THR A 130 11.68 -0.14 -0.63
CA THR A 130 12.50 -0.36 -1.83
C THR A 130 12.83 -1.84 -2.04
N ARG A 131 12.83 -2.66 -0.98
CA ARG A 131 13.03 -4.10 -1.08
C ARG A 131 11.81 -4.81 -1.65
N LEU A 132 10.62 -4.26 -1.50
CA LEU A 132 9.40 -4.81 -2.12
C LEU A 132 9.43 -4.72 -3.65
N LEU A 133 10.28 -3.86 -4.22
CA LEU A 133 10.54 -3.81 -5.67
C LEU A 133 11.48 -4.91 -6.16
N ARG A 134 12.14 -5.64 -5.25
CA ARG A 134 13.08 -6.70 -5.63
C ARG A 134 12.33 -8.02 -5.70
N TRP A 135 12.24 -8.58 -6.91
CA TRP A 135 11.71 -9.92 -7.09
C TRP A 135 12.73 -10.96 -6.61
N PRO A 136 12.39 -11.81 -5.61
CA PRO A 136 13.32 -12.82 -5.12
C PRO A 136 13.67 -13.87 -6.18
N ALA A 137 14.88 -14.44 -6.14
CA ALA A 137 15.25 -15.53 -7.06
C ALA A 137 14.68 -16.89 -6.62
N ALA A 138 14.58 -17.13 -5.31
CA ALA A 138 14.11 -18.40 -4.77
C ALA A 138 12.57 -18.48 -4.81
N TRP A 139 12.05 -19.59 -5.35
CA TRP A 139 10.61 -19.82 -5.47
C TRP A 139 9.82 -19.65 -4.16
N PRO A 140 10.29 -20.07 -2.96
CA PRO A 140 9.50 -19.92 -1.73
C PRO A 140 9.34 -18.45 -1.35
N ALA A 141 10.39 -17.65 -1.57
CA ALA A 141 10.37 -16.22 -1.31
C ALA A 141 9.47 -15.48 -2.31
N GLN A 142 9.46 -15.88 -3.59
CA GLN A 142 8.52 -15.35 -4.59
C GLN A 142 7.07 -15.62 -4.19
N ALA A 143 6.75 -16.88 -3.84
CA ALA A 143 5.41 -17.27 -3.40
C ALA A 143 5.00 -16.53 -2.12
N LEU A 144 5.92 -16.33 -1.19
CA LEU A 144 5.68 -15.59 0.05
C LEU A 144 5.42 -14.09 -0.22
N LEU A 145 6.19 -13.48 -1.13
CA LEU A 145 5.98 -12.08 -1.53
C LEU A 145 4.63 -11.90 -2.24
N ALA A 146 4.31 -12.78 -3.19
CA ALA A 146 3.05 -12.74 -3.94
C ALA A 146 1.83 -12.98 -3.03
N SER A 147 1.89 -13.98 -2.15
CA SER A 147 0.83 -14.23 -1.17
C SER A 147 0.70 -13.09 -0.16
N GLY A 148 1.80 -12.48 0.28
CA GLY A 148 1.79 -11.25 1.07
C GLY A 148 1.06 -10.10 0.36
N ALA A 149 1.36 -9.86 -0.92
CA ALA A 149 0.68 -8.83 -1.73
C ALA A 149 -0.81 -9.12 -1.90
N ALA A 150 -1.18 -10.38 -2.12
CA ALA A 150 -2.57 -10.81 -2.21
C ALA A 150 -3.32 -10.61 -0.88
N LEU A 151 -2.70 -10.98 0.26
CA LEU A 151 -3.26 -10.75 1.60
C LEU A 151 -3.43 -9.26 1.91
N TRP A 152 -2.47 -8.43 1.50
CA TRP A 152 -2.58 -6.98 1.62
C TRP A 152 -3.82 -6.48 0.88
N LEU A 153 -4.01 -6.90 -0.37
CA LEU A 153 -5.19 -6.54 -1.15
C LEU A 153 -6.50 -7.05 -0.56
N LEU A 154 -6.51 -8.26 0.02
CA LEU A 154 -7.67 -8.80 0.73
C LEU A 154 -7.99 -8.03 2.02
N ALA A 155 -7.02 -7.37 2.64
CA ALA A 155 -7.25 -6.51 3.80
C ALA A 155 -7.91 -5.18 3.42
N LEU A 156 -7.62 -4.67 2.22
CA LEU A 156 -8.06 -3.34 1.80
C LEU A 156 -9.57 -3.12 1.80
N PRO A 157 -10.44 -4.05 1.32
CA PRO A 157 -11.89 -3.87 1.37
C PRO A 157 -12.41 -3.43 2.75
N ARG A 158 -11.96 -4.08 3.82
CA ARG A 158 -12.36 -3.73 5.20
C ARG A 158 -11.76 -2.41 5.65
N LEU A 159 -10.48 -2.19 5.34
CA LEU A 159 -9.76 -0.98 5.70
C LEU A 159 -10.31 0.27 4.99
N ILE A 160 -10.83 0.13 3.77
CA ILE A 160 -11.46 1.19 2.98
C ILE A 160 -12.87 1.46 3.50
N SER A 161 -13.69 0.42 3.69
CA SER A 161 -15.08 0.60 4.17
C SER A 161 -15.15 1.21 5.57
N GLY A 162 -14.18 0.92 6.44
CA GLY A 162 -14.10 1.51 7.79
C GLY A 162 -13.17 2.72 7.90
N GLY A 163 -12.70 3.26 6.77
CA GLY A 163 -11.77 4.40 6.75
C GLY A 163 -12.46 5.75 6.95
N PRO A 164 -11.71 6.81 7.31
CA PRO A 164 -12.25 8.17 7.40
C PRO A 164 -12.76 8.63 6.02
N PRO A 165 -13.92 9.30 5.95
CA PRO A 165 -14.43 9.83 4.70
C PRO A 165 -13.59 11.01 4.19
N GLY A 166 -13.81 11.37 2.93
CA GLY A 166 -13.22 12.56 2.33
C GLY A 166 -11.79 12.36 1.80
N PRO A 167 -11.12 13.46 1.45
CA PRO A 167 -9.86 13.46 0.70
C PRO A 167 -8.66 12.84 1.43
N ALA A 168 -8.52 13.01 2.75
CA ALA A 168 -7.47 12.34 3.53
C ALA A 168 -7.63 10.81 3.49
N GLY A 169 -8.87 10.31 3.59
CA GLY A 169 -9.20 8.89 3.40
C GLY A 169 -8.91 8.37 2.00
N ALA A 170 -9.16 9.20 0.97
CA ALA A 170 -8.83 8.87 -0.42
C ALA A 170 -7.31 8.76 -0.63
N LEU A 171 -6.52 9.68 -0.06
CA LEU A 171 -5.06 9.63 -0.10
C LEU A 171 -4.50 8.42 0.64
N ARG A 172 -5.03 8.12 1.84
CA ARG A 172 -4.72 6.88 2.57
C ARG A 172 -4.97 5.65 1.70
N THR A 173 -6.16 5.58 1.10
CA THR A 173 -6.56 4.44 0.24
C THR A 173 -5.63 4.29 -0.96
N LEU A 174 -5.29 5.41 -1.62
CA LEU A 174 -4.33 5.43 -2.71
C LEU A 174 -2.96 4.91 -2.23
N GLY A 175 -2.46 5.40 -1.10
CA GLY A 175 -1.17 4.96 -0.58
C GLY A 175 -1.12 3.47 -0.23
N LEU A 176 -2.17 2.95 0.41
CA LEU A 176 -2.29 1.52 0.70
C LEU A 176 -2.34 0.68 -0.58
N LEU A 177 -3.03 1.17 -1.63
CA LEU A 177 -3.03 0.51 -2.94
C LEU A 177 -1.64 0.54 -3.56
N LEU A 178 -0.95 1.68 -3.54
CA LEU A 178 0.38 1.82 -4.11
C LEU A 178 1.43 0.95 -3.41
N VAL A 179 1.34 0.75 -2.09
CA VAL A 179 2.20 -0.23 -1.41
C VAL A 179 2.01 -1.64 -1.97
N ALA A 180 0.76 -2.05 -2.22
CA ALA A 180 0.48 -3.34 -2.85
C ALA A 180 0.95 -3.44 -4.31
N THR A 181 1.16 -2.30 -5.00
CA THR A 181 1.73 -2.28 -6.36
C THR A 181 3.23 -2.56 -6.40
N LEU A 182 3.98 -2.34 -5.30
CA LEU A 182 5.44 -2.49 -5.32
C LEU A 182 5.88 -3.93 -5.62
N PRO A 183 5.32 -4.99 -4.98
CA PRO A 183 5.65 -6.36 -5.33
C PRO A 183 5.29 -6.74 -6.77
N VAL A 184 4.15 -6.25 -7.26
CA VAL A 184 3.69 -6.48 -8.64
C VAL A 184 4.62 -5.80 -9.64
N LEU A 185 5.06 -4.58 -9.34
CA LEU A 185 6.03 -3.85 -10.14
C LEU A 185 7.38 -4.58 -10.18
N GLY A 186 7.84 -5.09 -9.03
CA GLY A 186 9.06 -5.89 -8.94
C GLY A 186 8.99 -7.16 -9.79
N ALA A 187 7.86 -7.89 -9.71
CA ALA A 187 7.62 -9.08 -10.54
C ALA A 187 7.63 -8.75 -12.04
N LEU A 188 6.85 -7.75 -12.45
CA LEU A 188 6.78 -7.33 -13.85
C LEU A 188 8.14 -6.87 -14.38
N ALA A 189 8.90 -6.12 -13.58
CA ALA A 189 10.25 -5.68 -13.95
C ALA A 189 11.21 -6.86 -14.11
N ALA A 190 11.15 -7.87 -13.24
CA ALA A 190 11.99 -9.06 -13.34
C ALA A 190 11.69 -9.88 -14.61
N GLU A 191 10.41 -10.10 -14.92
CA GLU A 191 9.98 -10.90 -16.08
C GLU A 191 10.20 -10.19 -17.42
N THR A 192 10.20 -8.85 -17.43
CA THR A 192 10.33 -8.06 -18.68
C THR A 192 11.72 -7.48 -18.91
N ALA A 193 12.66 -7.66 -17.96
CA ALA A 193 14.00 -7.07 -18.02
C ALA A 193 14.79 -7.41 -19.30
N GLU A 194 14.63 -8.62 -19.82
CA GLU A 194 15.33 -9.09 -21.03
C GLU A 194 14.66 -8.61 -22.33
N HIS A 195 13.40 -8.18 -22.26
CA HIS A 195 12.55 -7.91 -23.43
C HIS A 195 12.25 -6.43 -23.64
N LEU A 196 12.34 -5.61 -22.57
CA LEU A 196 12.00 -4.19 -22.61
C LEU A 196 13.22 -3.29 -22.35
N PRO A 197 13.48 -2.29 -23.21
CA PRO A 197 14.46 -1.25 -22.92
C PRO A 197 14.14 -0.54 -21.60
N ALA A 198 15.16 -0.31 -20.77
CA ALA A 198 15.00 0.30 -19.44
C ALA A 198 14.23 1.63 -19.45
N GLY A 199 14.40 2.43 -20.51
CA GLY A 199 13.65 3.67 -20.71
C GLY A 199 12.14 3.43 -20.83
N LEU A 200 11.71 2.47 -21.65
CA LEU A 200 10.28 2.16 -21.83
C LEU A 200 9.70 1.45 -20.60
N ALA A 201 10.47 0.57 -19.97
CA ALA A 201 10.06 -0.14 -18.75
C ALA A 201 9.70 0.84 -17.62
N GLY A 202 10.51 1.90 -17.43
CA GLY A 202 10.27 2.92 -16.39
C GLY A 202 8.97 3.72 -16.57
N TRP A 203 8.44 3.80 -17.79
CA TRP A 203 7.19 4.51 -18.09
C TRP A 203 5.97 3.58 -18.15
N LEU A 204 6.13 2.33 -18.63
CA LEU A 204 5.02 1.41 -18.87
C LEU A 204 4.68 0.54 -17.66
N LEU A 205 5.68 0.08 -16.90
CA LEU A 205 5.45 -0.88 -15.83
C LEU A 205 4.71 -0.28 -14.63
N PRO A 206 5.03 0.93 -14.13
CA PRO A 206 4.29 1.53 -13.02
C PRO A 206 2.78 1.68 -13.27
N PRO A 207 2.32 2.30 -14.38
CA PRO A 207 0.88 2.42 -14.62
C PRO A 207 0.22 1.05 -14.83
N LEU A 208 0.89 0.10 -15.47
CA LEU A 208 0.37 -1.26 -15.63
C LEU A 208 0.16 -1.96 -14.28
N ALA A 209 1.15 -1.89 -13.38
CA ALA A 209 1.04 -2.46 -12.03
C ALA A 209 -0.11 -1.83 -11.25
N ILE A 210 -0.26 -0.50 -11.31
CA ILE A 210 -1.37 0.22 -10.68
C ILE A 210 -2.71 -0.26 -11.23
N VAL A 211 -2.85 -0.39 -12.55
CA VAL A 211 -4.10 -0.87 -13.17
C VAL A 211 -4.42 -2.30 -12.76
N VAL A 212 -3.44 -3.21 -12.78
CA VAL A 212 -3.63 -4.61 -12.37
C VAL A 212 -4.11 -4.68 -10.92
N VAL A 213 -3.42 -3.99 -10.02
CA VAL A 213 -3.77 -3.98 -8.60
C VAL A 213 -5.11 -3.31 -8.34
N ALA A 214 -5.40 -2.20 -9.01
CA ALA A 214 -6.69 -1.55 -8.94
C ALA A 214 -7.78 -2.53 -9.35
N LEU A 215 -7.71 -3.11 -10.56
CA LEU A 215 -8.70 -4.09 -11.04
C LEU A 215 -8.87 -5.27 -10.10
N ALA A 216 -7.78 -5.83 -9.56
CA ALA A 216 -7.84 -6.89 -8.57
C ALA A 216 -8.63 -6.46 -7.31
N LEU A 217 -8.35 -5.26 -6.78
CA LEU A 217 -9.11 -4.71 -5.64
C LEU A 217 -10.60 -4.55 -5.95
N GLY A 218 -10.97 -4.13 -7.16
CA GLY A 218 -12.39 -3.99 -7.54
C GLY A 218 -13.09 -5.32 -7.74
N ALA A 219 -12.39 -6.33 -8.26
CA ALA A 219 -12.89 -7.69 -8.29
C ALA A 219 -13.12 -8.21 -6.87
N LEU A 220 -12.17 -7.96 -5.95
CA LEU A 220 -12.32 -8.30 -4.54
C LEU A 220 -13.51 -7.59 -3.89
N LEU A 221 -13.70 -6.28 -4.14
CA LEU A 221 -14.84 -5.52 -3.61
C LEU A 221 -16.21 -6.05 -4.06
N ARG A 222 -16.28 -6.68 -5.24
CA ARG A 222 -17.49 -7.32 -5.77
C ARG A 222 -17.68 -8.76 -5.26
N MET A 223 -16.65 -9.35 -4.68
CA MET A 223 -16.65 -10.73 -4.23
C MET A 223 -17.44 -10.88 -2.91
N PRO A 224 -18.23 -11.95 -2.72
CA PRO A 224 -18.91 -12.18 -1.45
C PRO A 224 -17.90 -12.36 -0.30
N ARG A 225 -18.22 -11.80 0.88
CA ARG A 225 -17.35 -11.83 2.07
C ARG A 225 -16.92 -13.23 2.49
N GLN A 226 -17.77 -14.24 2.27
CA GLN A 226 -17.45 -15.62 2.58
C GLN A 226 -16.28 -16.12 1.71
N ALA A 227 -16.32 -15.85 0.40
CA ALA A 227 -15.26 -16.27 -0.51
C ALA A 227 -13.95 -15.51 -0.26
N GLN A 228 -14.01 -14.21 0.07
CA GLN A 228 -12.84 -13.46 0.55
C GLN A 228 -12.23 -14.12 1.80
N GLY A 229 -13.06 -14.57 2.75
CA GLY A 229 -12.63 -15.26 3.96
C GLY A 229 -11.93 -16.59 3.67
N TRP A 230 -12.46 -17.40 2.75
CA TRP A 230 -11.83 -18.65 2.31
C TRP A 230 -10.46 -18.39 1.68
N ILE A 231 -10.37 -17.44 0.74
CA ILE A 231 -9.09 -17.09 0.09
C ILE A 231 -8.08 -16.59 1.13
N ALA A 232 -8.51 -15.68 2.01
CA ALA A 232 -7.66 -15.15 3.07
C ALA A 232 -7.13 -16.28 3.98
N GLY A 233 -8.01 -17.20 4.42
CA GLY A 233 -7.62 -18.35 5.24
C GLY A 233 -6.59 -19.24 4.55
N SER A 234 -6.82 -19.58 3.28
CA SER A 234 -5.89 -20.41 2.49
C SER A 234 -4.53 -19.72 2.30
N LEU A 235 -4.52 -18.41 2.02
CA LEU A 235 -3.28 -17.65 1.87
C LEU A 235 -2.52 -17.49 3.19
N VAL A 236 -3.21 -17.28 4.31
CA VAL A 236 -2.58 -17.24 5.63
C VAL A 236 -1.92 -18.58 5.95
N ALA A 237 -2.61 -19.70 5.70
CA ALA A 237 -2.04 -21.03 5.89
C ALA A 237 -0.79 -21.24 5.00
N LEU A 238 -0.84 -20.83 3.73
CA LEU A 238 0.31 -20.88 2.82
C LEU A 238 1.49 -20.05 3.33
N VAL A 239 1.25 -18.82 3.78
CA VAL A 239 2.28 -17.94 4.34
C VAL A 239 2.95 -18.59 5.55
N LEU A 240 2.18 -19.17 6.47
CA LEU A 240 2.73 -19.82 7.67
C LEU A 240 3.57 -21.05 7.31
N LEU A 241 3.13 -21.85 6.33
CA LEU A 241 3.88 -23.01 5.84
C LEU A 241 5.21 -22.59 5.19
N LEU A 242 5.17 -21.59 4.30
CA LEU A 242 6.36 -21.09 3.61
C LEU A 242 7.34 -20.40 4.57
N ALA A 243 6.84 -19.61 5.52
CA ALA A 243 7.67 -18.97 6.54
C ALA A 243 8.30 -20.01 7.49
N GLY A 244 7.55 -21.05 7.88
CA GLY A 244 8.07 -22.16 8.68
C GLY A 244 9.14 -22.96 7.93
N TYR A 245 8.93 -23.21 6.63
CA TYR A 245 9.94 -23.83 5.77
C TYR A 245 11.20 -22.98 5.64
N ALA A 246 11.07 -21.67 5.41
CA ALA A 246 12.22 -20.77 5.37
C ALA A 246 13.02 -20.83 6.68
N ALA A 247 12.34 -20.79 7.84
CA ALA A 247 12.98 -20.88 9.15
C ALA A 247 13.73 -22.21 9.40
N SER A 248 13.27 -23.33 8.83
CA SER A 248 13.95 -24.62 9.02
C SER A 248 15.18 -24.80 8.13
N THR A 249 15.24 -24.11 7.00
CA THR A 249 16.35 -24.20 6.02
C THR A 249 17.55 -23.29 6.29
N VAL A 250 17.46 -22.36 7.25
CA VAL A 250 18.54 -21.40 7.60
C VAL A 250 19.52 -21.98 8.65
N ARG A 251 19.59 -23.31 8.79
CA ARG A 251 20.55 -24.02 9.66
C ARG A 251 21.75 -24.51 8.88
#